data_AF-A0A8H3QNR5-F1
#
_entry.id   AF-A0A8H3QNR5-F1
#
_cell.length_a   1.000
_cell.length_b   1.000
_cell.length_c   1.000
_cell.angle_alpha   90.00
_cell.angle_beta   90.00
_cell.angle_gamma   90.00
#
_symmetry.space_group_name_H-M   'P 1'
#
loop_
_entity.id
_entity.type
_entity.pdbx_description
1 polymer ?
#
loop_
_entity_poly.entity_id
_entity_poly.type
_entity_poly.pdbx_seq_one_letter_code
_entity_poly.pdbx_strand_id
1 'polypeptide(L)'
;MVKIKAQQWINEMFPSREEGELDLNEFKNLEDLAIWGNGTSTLQPTTNLKINQCSKLQKLYIDCTNLSELILRSNQEITSLTIEGCINLLKIEGMEELPKLQDLKIWNKNTQLKIPFNKDNWKQGLQELRRKKILSLEEKINKNEQQLRELADMVLPNITFDLGKLKQEIARLKLNELSPQARKQKSELERQINNIKTNIKSNSETIIDLLLETQEQIIGKNDPLVQAQFTGQLNAYLNILEKNSSKQELQALLNKKTELIQLEKQIDKLQTEIQQK
;
A
#
# COMPACT_ATOMS: atom_id res chain seq x y z
N MET A 1 -23.19 -1.93 26.92
CA MET A 1 -23.85 -3.13 26.37
C MET A 1 -24.98 -2.78 25.42
N VAL A 2 -24.65 -2.68 24.13
CA VAL A 2 -25.62 -2.59 23.03
C VAL A 2 -26.18 -4.01 22.82
N LYS A 3 -27.38 -4.28 23.35
CA LYS A 3 -28.05 -5.58 23.22
C LYS A 3 -28.92 -5.53 21.98
N ILE A 4 -28.54 -6.26 20.95
CA ILE A 4 -29.24 -6.28 19.69
C ILE A 4 -29.77 -7.69 19.45
N LYS A 5 -31.08 -7.84 19.22
CA LYS A 5 -31.57 -8.97 18.41
C LYS A 5 -31.08 -8.68 17.00
N ALA A 6 -29.92 -9.20 16.64
CA ALA A 6 -29.12 -8.75 15.49
C ALA A 6 -30.01 -8.50 14.28
N GLN A 7 -30.85 -9.45 13.90
CA GLN A 7 -31.74 -9.31 12.74
C GLN A 7 -32.76 -8.18 12.82
N GLN A 8 -33.39 -7.95 13.98
CA GLN A 8 -34.46 -6.96 14.09
C GLN A 8 -33.91 -5.53 13.96
N TRP A 9 -32.82 -5.22 14.65
CA TRP A 9 -32.16 -3.92 14.53
C TRP A 9 -31.43 -3.74 13.21
N ILE A 10 -30.83 -4.80 12.64
CA ILE A 10 -30.22 -4.74 11.30
C ILE A 10 -31.28 -4.41 10.26
N ASN A 11 -32.46 -5.05 10.33
CA ASN A 11 -33.57 -4.76 9.43
C ASN A 11 -34.14 -3.34 9.64
N GLU A 12 -34.17 -2.84 10.89
CA GLU A 12 -34.66 -1.50 11.22
C GLU A 12 -33.66 -0.38 10.84
N MET A 13 -32.35 -0.63 10.98
CA MET A 13 -31.31 0.39 10.77
C MET A 13 -30.70 0.35 9.37
N PHE A 14 -30.72 -0.80 8.68
CA PHE A 14 -30.05 -1.01 7.39
C PHE A 14 -30.92 -1.83 6.41
N PRO A 15 -32.04 -1.26 5.92
CA PRO A 15 -33.03 -1.98 5.10
C PRO A 15 -32.54 -2.38 3.69
N SER A 16 -31.35 -1.94 3.25
CA SER A 16 -30.81 -2.13 1.90
C SER A 16 -29.61 -3.08 1.83
N ARG A 17 -29.38 -3.95 2.82
CA ARG A 17 -28.21 -4.84 2.84
C ARG A 17 -28.37 -6.08 1.96
N GLU A 18 -27.24 -6.54 1.44
CA GLU A 18 -27.11 -7.89 0.88
C GLU A 18 -27.41 -8.92 1.98
N GLU A 19 -28.24 -9.92 1.66
CA GLU A 19 -28.68 -10.93 2.62
C GLU A 19 -27.48 -11.62 3.29
N GLY A 20 -27.43 -11.58 4.62
CA GLY A 20 -26.42 -12.29 5.42
C GLY A 20 -25.13 -11.53 5.72
N GLU A 21 -24.94 -10.30 5.23
CA GLU A 21 -23.78 -9.48 5.63
C GLU A 21 -24.10 -8.54 6.81
N LEU A 22 -23.29 -8.64 7.87
CA LEU A 22 -23.29 -7.71 9.00
C LEU A 22 -22.01 -6.87 9.00
N ASP A 23 -22.02 -5.72 8.32
CA ASP A 23 -20.94 -4.74 8.42
C ASP A 23 -21.16 -3.80 9.61
N LEU A 24 -20.17 -3.73 10.51
CA LEU A 24 -20.17 -2.83 11.67
C LEU A 24 -18.96 -1.91 11.68
N ASN A 25 -18.21 -1.81 10.58
CA ASN A 25 -16.98 -1.02 10.52
C ASN A 25 -17.20 0.48 10.77
N GLU A 26 -18.40 1.00 10.51
CA GLU A 26 -18.74 2.40 10.83
C GLU A 26 -18.75 2.68 12.35
N PHE A 27 -18.96 1.65 13.18
CA PHE A 27 -19.04 1.75 14.63
C PHE A 27 -17.66 1.70 15.29
N LYS A 28 -16.80 2.66 14.99
CA LYS A 28 -15.41 2.73 15.49
C LYS A 28 -15.28 2.77 17.02
N ASN A 29 -16.34 3.17 17.72
CA ASN A 29 -16.40 3.23 19.18
C ASN A 29 -17.10 2.02 19.83
N LEU A 30 -17.41 0.97 19.07
CA LEU A 30 -18.07 -0.22 19.59
C LEU A 30 -17.16 -0.96 20.58
N GLU A 31 -17.59 -1.06 21.83
CA GLU A 31 -16.86 -1.74 22.92
C GLU A 31 -17.44 -3.12 23.26
N ASP A 32 -18.77 -3.26 23.19
CA ASP A 32 -19.48 -4.50 23.44
C ASP A 32 -20.33 -4.87 22.22
N LEU A 33 -20.11 -6.06 21.66
CA LEU A 33 -20.97 -6.63 20.63
C LEU A 33 -21.52 -7.98 21.09
N ALA A 34 -22.84 -8.10 21.07
CA ALA A 34 -23.52 -9.36 21.32
C ALA A 34 -24.52 -9.66 20.20
N ILE A 35 -24.25 -10.73 19.45
CA ILE A 35 -25.12 -11.28 18.42
C ILE A 35 -25.79 -12.51 19.04
N TRP A 36 -27.09 -12.42 19.28
CA TRP A 36 -27.90 -13.49 19.88
C TRP A 36 -28.70 -14.21 18.80
N GLY A 37 -28.89 -15.53 18.95
CA GLY A 37 -29.87 -16.29 18.18
C GLY A 37 -30.82 -17.08 19.06
N ASN A 38 -31.77 -17.77 18.43
CA ASN A 38 -32.83 -18.54 19.10
C ASN A 38 -32.50 -20.04 19.11
N GLY A 39 -31.35 -20.39 19.68
CA GLY A 39 -30.88 -21.78 19.72
C GLY A 39 -30.51 -22.36 18.34
N THR A 40 -29.94 -23.56 18.33
CA THR A 40 -29.40 -24.19 17.11
C THR A 40 -30.45 -24.62 16.09
N SER A 41 -31.74 -24.46 16.39
CA SER A 41 -32.87 -24.79 15.50
C SER A 41 -33.17 -23.74 14.44
N THR A 42 -32.79 -22.47 14.67
CA THR A 42 -32.98 -21.36 13.74
C THR A 42 -31.76 -20.45 13.78
N LEU A 43 -30.86 -20.64 12.81
CA LEU A 43 -29.64 -19.84 12.69
C LEU A 43 -29.96 -18.45 12.13
N GLN A 44 -29.26 -17.44 12.63
CA GLN A 44 -29.28 -16.10 12.04
C GLN A 44 -28.71 -16.17 10.61
N PRO A 45 -29.28 -15.45 9.64
CA PRO A 45 -28.83 -15.46 8.26
C PRO A 45 -27.45 -14.85 8.08
N THR A 46 -26.89 -14.20 9.11
CA THR A 46 -25.53 -13.63 9.07
C THR A 46 -24.49 -14.70 8.72
N THR A 47 -23.94 -14.61 7.51
CA THR A 47 -22.88 -15.45 6.95
C THR A 47 -21.53 -14.74 6.99
N ASN A 48 -21.53 -13.40 7.05
CA ASN A 48 -20.32 -12.58 7.13
C ASN A 48 -20.45 -11.48 8.20
N LEU A 49 -19.44 -11.32 9.04
CA LEU A 49 -19.35 -10.27 10.07
C LEU A 49 -18.10 -9.42 9.81
N LYS A 50 -18.29 -8.13 9.48
CA LYS A 50 -17.19 -7.18 9.31
C LYS A 50 -17.07 -6.28 10.53
N ILE A 51 -16.06 -6.54 11.35
CA ILE A 51 -15.72 -5.76 12.57
C ILE A 51 -14.27 -5.25 12.56
N ASN A 52 -13.65 -5.21 11.39
CA ASN A 52 -12.23 -4.90 11.21
C ASN A 52 -11.87 -3.46 11.64
N GLN A 53 -12.84 -2.54 11.65
CA GLN A 53 -12.64 -1.16 12.10
C GLN A 53 -13.15 -0.91 13.53
N CYS A 54 -13.65 -1.94 14.23
CA CYS A 54 -14.09 -1.86 15.62
C CYS A 54 -12.89 -2.03 16.57
N SER A 55 -11.95 -1.09 16.55
CA SER A 55 -10.69 -1.19 17.30
C SER A 55 -10.84 -1.12 18.82
N LYS A 56 -11.96 -0.57 19.32
CA LYS A 56 -12.28 -0.50 20.75
C LYS A 56 -13.06 -1.71 21.29
N LEU A 57 -13.32 -2.72 20.46
CA LEU A 57 -14.14 -3.86 20.84
C LEU A 57 -13.45 -4.69 21.94
N GLN A 58 -14.08 -4.77 23.10
CA GLN A 58 -13.60 -5.48 24.30
C GLN A 58 -14.33 -6.81 24.49
N LYS A 59 -15.63 -6.87 24.20
CA LYS A 59 -16.44 -8.07 24.41
C LYS A 59 -17.16 -8.47 23.14
N LEU A 60 -16.96 -9.71 22.73
CA LEU A 60 -17.60 -10.30 21.58
C LEU A 60 -18.35 -11.57 21.99
N TYR A 61 -19.68 -11.52 21.92
CA TYR A 61 -20.55 -12.67 22.07
C TYR A 61 -21.22 -12.96 20.74
N ILE A 62 -21.06 -14.18 20.23
CA ILE A 62 -21.70 -14.63 19.00
C ILE A 62 -22.41 -15.95 19.29
N ASP A 63 -23.72 -15.95 19.08
CA ASP A 63 -24.55 -17.14 19.23
C ASP A 63 -25.41 -17.41 17.98
N CYS A 64 -25.51 -18.69 17.62
CA CYS A 64 -26.46 -19.23 16.63
C CYS A 64 -26.48 -18.48 15.29
N THR A 65 -25.31 -18.22 14.70
CA THR A 65 -25.17 -17.60 13.37
C THR A 65 -24.79 -18.61 12.29
N ASN A 66 -25.03 -18.27 11.02
CA ASN A 66 -24.53 -18.98 9.84
C ASN A 66 -23.10 -18.58 9.43
N LEU A 67 -22.32 -17.95 10.32
CA LEU A 67 -20.94 -17.58 10.04
C LEU A 67 -20.11 -18.81 9.69
N SER A 68 -19.39 -18.74 8.57
CA SER A 68 -18.43 -19.78 8.15
C SER A 68 -17.00 -19.47 8.60
N GLU A 69 -16.66 -18.18 8.72
CA GLU A 69 -15.36 -17.69 9.20
C GLU A 69 -15.55 -16.47 10.11
N LEU A 70 -14.64 -16.31 11.07
CA LEU A 70 -14.55 -15.13 11.93
C LEU A 70 -13.13 -14.58 11.93
N ILE A 71 -12.96 -13.30 11.62
CA ILE A 71 -11.66 -12.63 11.54
C ILE A 71 -11.54 -11.61 12.67
N LEU A 72 -10.50 -11.75 13.51
CA LEU A 72 -10.32 -10.95 14.73
C LEU A 72 -8.99 -10.15 14.76
N ARG A 73 -8.25 -10.13 13.66
CA ARG A 73 -6.88 -9.56 13.56
C ARG A 73 -6.77 -8.11 14.06
N SER A 74 -7.80 -7.30 13.79
CA SER A 74 -7.81 -5.87 14.15
C SER A 74 -8.40 -5.57 15.54
N ASN A 75 -8.91 -6.58 16.26
CA ASN A 75 -9.68 -6.38 17.48
C ASN A 75 -8.84 -6.63 18.75
N GLN A 76 -7.68 -5.99 18.83
CA GLN A 76 -6.65 -6.24 19.86
C GLN A 76 -7.11 -5.93 21.31
N GLU A 77 -8.20 -5.19 21.46
CA GLU A 77 -8.80 -4.82 22.74
C GLU A 77 -9.72 -5.90 23.34
N ILE A 78 -10.03 -6.97 22.61
CA ILE A 78 -10.92 -8.03 23.10
C ILE A 78 -10.34 -8.69 24.36
N THR A 79 -11.11 -8.62 25.44
CA THR A 79 -10.85 -9.30 26.72
C THR A 79 -11.72 -10.54 26.90
N SER A 80 -12.89 -10.58 26.28
CA SER A 80 -13.84 -11.71 26.36
C SER A 80 -14.37 -12.10 24.98
N LEU A 81 -14.19 -13.37 24.62
CA LEU A 81 -14.72 -13.96 23.39
C LEU A 81 -15.58 -15.18 23.73
N THR A 82 -16.85 -15.13 23.35
CA THR A 82 -17.78 -16.25 23.50
C THR A 82 -18.40 -16.57 22.15
N ILE A 83 -18.27 -17.84 21.75
CA ILE A 83 -18.84 -18.37 20.52
C ILE A 83 -19.66 -19.61 20.88
N GLU A 84 -20.97 -19.48 20.68
CA GLU A 84 -21.97 -20.51 20.98
C GLU A 84 -22.83 -20.74 19.75
N GLY A 85 -23.43 -21.93 19.60
CA GLY A 85 -24.43 -22.22 18.57
C GLY A 85 -24.04 -22.03 17.08
N CYS A 86 -22.82 -21.60 16.77
CA CYS A 86 -22.35 -21.32 15.41
C CYS A 86 -21.90 -22.63 14.73
N ILE A 87 -22.87 -23.46 14.29
CA ILE A 87 -22.61 -24.82 13.78
C ILE A 87 -21.89 -24.86 12.43
N ASN A 88 -21.94 -23.76 11.67
CA ASN A 88 -21.31 -23.65 10.34
C ASN A 88 -19.93 -23.00 10.38
N LEU A 89 -19.46 -22.54 11.55
CA LEU A 89 -18.18 -21.84 11.70
C LEU A 89 -17.01 -22.82 11.53
N LEU A 90 -16.27 -22.72 10.45
CA LEU A 90 -15.17 -23.64 10.16
C LEU A 90 -13.85 -23.16 10.76
N LYS A 91 -13.70 -21.84 10.96
CA LYS A 91 -12.42 -21.22 11.28
C LYS A 91 -12.56 -19.88 12.00
N ILE A 92 -11.61 -19.62 12.91
CA ILE A 92 -11.42 -18.31 13.55
C ILE A 92 -9.97 -17.89 13.29
N GLU A 93 -9.78 -16.73 12.67
CA GLU A 93 -8.48 -16.15 12.39
C GLU A 93 -8.13 -15.00 13.34
N GLY A 94 -6.85 -14.86 13.66
CA GLY A 94 -6.34 -13.72 14.42
C GLY A 94 -6.50 -13.84 15.94
N MET A 95 -6.87 -15.01 16.47
CA MET A 95 -6.95 -15.21 17.93
C MET A 95 -5.58 -15.01 18.61
N GLU A 96 -4.49 -15.36 17.93
CA GLU A 96 -3.13 -15.15 18.44
C GLU A 96 -2.78 -13.66 18.54
N GLU A 97 -3.50 -12.79 17.83
CA GLU A 97 -3.37 -11.32 17.81
C GLU A 97 -4.22 -10.62 18.88
N LEU A 98 -4.84 -11.36 19.82
CA LEU A 98 -5.65 -10.81 20.91
C LEU A 98 -4.88 -10.76 22.24
N PRO A 99 -3.96 -9.79 22.47
CA PRO A 99 -3.06 -9.80 23.61
C PRO A 99 -3.79 -9.71 24.95
N LYS A 100 -5.00 -9.13 24.98
CA LYS A 100 -5.79 -8.85 26.19
C LYS A 100 -6.83 -9.92 26.51
N LEU A 101 -6.94 -10.99 25.72
CA LEU A 101 -7.96 -12.03 25.91
C LEU A 101 -7.77 -12.73 27.27
N GLN A 102 -8.77 -12.59 28.14
CA GLN A 102 -8.81 -13.15 29.50
C GLN A 102 -9.80 -14.31 29.59
N ASP A 103 -10.90 -14.21 28.85
CA ASP A 103 -12.01 -15.16 28.84
C ASP A 103 -12.30 -15.66 27.43
N LEU A 104 -12.29 -16.98 27.26
CA LEU A 104 -12.64 -17.64 26.01
C LEU A 104 -13.62 -18.78 26.28
N LYS A 105 -14.77 -18.75 25.62
CA LYS A 105 -15.75 -19.83 25.64
C LYS A 105 -16.14 -20.21 24.22
N ILE A 106 -15.89 -21.46 23.84
CA ILE A 106 -16.26 -21.98 22.51
C ILE A 106 -17.03 -23.29 22.67
N TRP A 107 -18.36 -23.24 22.50
CA TRP A 107 -19.22 -24.39 22.82
C TRP A 107 -19.23 -25.48 21.74
N ASN A 108 -19.59 -26.72 22.13
CA ASN A 108 -19.08 -27.96 21.54
C ASN A 108 -19.84 -28.52 20.32
N LYS A 109 -20.96 -27.90 19.90
CA LYS A 109 -21.80 -28.49 18.85
C LYS A 109 -21.20 -28.39 17.45
N ASN A 110 -20.17 -27.58 17.27
CA ASN A 110 -19.46 -27.48 16.00
C ASN A 110 -18.20 -28.36 16.04
N THR A 111 -18.34 -29.60 15.56
CA THR A 111 -17.25 -30.57 15.42
C THR A 111 -16.33 -30.27 14.22
N GLN A 112 -16.74 -29.37 13.33
CA GLN A 112 -15.99 -28.98 12.12
C GLN A 112 -15.06 -27.78 12.36
N LEU A 113 -15.28 -27.02 13.43
CA LEU A 113 -14.47 -25.86 13.79
C LEU A 113 -13.02 -26.28 14.07
N LYS A 114 -12.11 -25.82 13.21
CA LYS A 114 -10.68 -26.03 13.38
C LYS A 114 -10.14 -25.03 14.40
N ILE A 115 -9.98 -25.47 15.63
CA ILE A 115 -9.29 -24.70 16.66
C ILE A 115 -7.85 -25.22 16.77
N PRO A 116 -6.85 -24.33 16.66
CA PRO A 116 -5.44 -24.72 16.71
C PRO A 116 -4.93 -25.13 18.11
N PHE A 117 -5.81 -25.24 19.11
CA PHE A 117 -5.50 -25.60 20.49
C PHE A 117 -6.66 -26.33 21.17
N ASN A 118 -6.35 -27.02 22.27
CA ASN A 118 -7.36 -27.60 23.15
C ASN A 118 -8.15 -26.49 23.86
N LYS A 119 -9.49 -26.56 23.80
CA LYS A 119 -10.41 -25.61 24.43
C LYS A 119 -10.22 -25.48 25.95
N ASP A 120 -9.93 -26.59 26.63
CA ASP A 120 -9.78 -26.62 28.09
C ASP A 120 -8.46 -26.00 28.55
N ASN A 121 -7.50 -25.83 27.65
CA ASN A 121 -6.20 -25.21 27.91
C ASN A 121 -5.84 -24.15 26.86
N TRP A 122 -6.83 -23.35 26.47
CA TRP A 122 -6.68 -22.38 25.39
C TRP A 122 -5.61 -21.31 25.67
N LYS A 123 -5.38 -20.95 26.94
CA LYS A 123 -4.37 -19.95 27.33
C LYS A 123 -2.97 -20.41 26.91
N GLN A 124 -2.62 -21.65 27.23
CA GLN A 124 -1.36 -22.25 26.80
C GLN A 124 -1.31 -22.39 25.28
N GLY A 125 -2.41 -22.84 24.66
CA GLY A 125 -2.50 -22.98 23.21
C GLY A 125 -2.28 -21.67 22.45
N LEU A 126 -2.84 -20.55 22.92
CA LEU A 126 -2.60 -19.23 22.34
C LEU A 126 -1.15 -18.77 22.55
N GLN A 127 -0.56 -19.04 23.71
CA GLN A 127 0.85 -18.74 23.95
C GLN A 127 1.75 -19.51 22.98
N GLU A 128 1.47 -20.79 22.73
CA GLU A 128 2.20 -21.60 21.75
C GLU A 128 2.04 -21.08 20.33
N LEU A 129 0.85 -20.62 19.94
CA LEU A 129 0.63 -20.02 18.62
C LEU A 129 1.39 -18.70 18.45
N ARG A 130 1.35 -17.85 19.47
CA ARG A 130 2.15 -16.61 19.49
C ARG A 130 3.63 -16.93 19.35
N ARG A 131 4.13 -17.92 20.09
CA ARG A 131 5.53 -18.38 19.99
C ARG A 131 5.87 -18.90 18.59
N LYS A 132 5.03 -19.73 18.00
CA LYS A 132 5.22 -20.24 16.62
C LYS A 132 5.25 -19.10 15.60
N LYS A 133 4.38 -18.09 15.76
CA LYS A 133 4.35 -16.90 14.90
C LYS A 133 5.61 -16.06 15.05
N ILE A 134 6.07 -15.84 16.28
CA ILE A 134 7.33 -15.13 16.57
C ILE A 134 8.51 -15.86 15.92
N LEU A 135 8.66 -17.17 16.14
CA LEU A 135 9.73 -17.96 15.52
C LEU A 135 9.69 -17.90 13.99
N SER A 136 8.50 -18.01 13.38
CA SER A 136 8.36 -17.89 11.92
C SER A 136 8.74 -16.50 11.40
N LEU A 137 8.47 -15.45 12.17
CA LEU A 137 8.88 -14.08 11.82
C LEU A 137 10.40 -13.90 11.99
N GLU A 138 10.99 -14.43 13.07
CA GLU A 138 12.44 -14.42 13.31
C GLU A 138 13.19 -15.16 12.20
N GLU A 139 12.73 -16.33 11.76
CA GLU A 139 13.30 -17.07 10.63
C GLU A 139 13.26 -16.25 9.33
N LYS A 140 12.14 -15.56 9.06
CA LYS A 140 12.01 -14.67 7.89
C LYS A 140 12.94 -13.46 7.98
N ILE A 141 13.06 -12.85 9.16
CA ILE A 141 13.96 -11.71 9.39
C ILE A 141 15.40 -12.16 9.18
N ASN A 142 15.83 -13.27 9.78
CA ASN A 142 17.18 -13.80 9.63
C ASN A 142 17.51 -14.13 8.16
N LYS A 143 16.56 -14.73 7.42
CA LYS A 143 16.73 -14.99 5.99
C LYS A 143 16.91 -13.68 5.20
N ASN A 144 16.09 -12.67 5.47
CA ASN A 144 16.18 -11.37 4.80
C ASN A 144 17.50 -10.66 5.14
N GLU A 145 17.94 -10.72 6.40
CA GLU A 145 19.23 -10.17 6.83
C GLU A 145 20.40 -10.87 6.13
N GLN A 146 20.35 -12.19 6.00
CA GLN A 146 21.38 -12.93 5.25
C GLN A 146 21.41 -12.50 3.78
N GLN A 147 20.25 -12.43 3.11
CA GLN A 147 20.18 -11.98 1.72
C GLN A 147 20.71 -10.55 1.54
N LEU A 148 20.43 -9.64 2.49
CA LEU A 148 20.98 -8.29 2.49
C LEU A 148 22.50 -8.27 2.69
N ARG A 149 23.04 -9.15 3.55
CA ARG A 149 24.49 -9.30 3.74
C ARG A 149 25.16 -9.82 2.48
N GLU A 150 24.59 -10.85 1.84
CA GLU A 150 25.11 -11.38 0.57
C GLU A 150 25.17 -10.29 -0.52
N LEU A 151 24.12 -9.48 -0.65
CA LEU A 151 24.12 -8.33 -1.57
C LEU A 151 25.14 -7.26 -1.17
N ALA A 152 25.31 -7.01 0.12
CA ALA A 152 26.29 -6.05 0.59
C ALA A 152 27.72 -6.51 0.33
N ASP A 153 28.04 -7.78 0.53
CA ASP A 153 29.38 -8.33 0.28
C ASP A 153 29.77 -8.24 -1.20
N MET A 154 28.79 -8.30 -2.12
CA MET A 154 29.02 -8.08 -3.56
C MET A 154 29.41 -6.63 -3.88
N VAL A 155 28.87 -5.65 -3.13
CA VAL A 155 29.02 -4.21 -3.43
C VAL A 155 30.11 -3.56 -2.58
N LEU A 156 30.30 -4.03 -1.35
CA LEU A 156 31.20 -3.51 -0.33
C LEU A 156 32.08 -4.65 0.23
N PRO A 157 32.95 -5.26 -0.60
CA PRO A 157 33.76 -6.38 -0.15
C PRO A 157 34.69 -5.96 0.99
N ASN A 158 34.81 -6.81 2.01
CA ASN A 158 35.68 -6.63 3.19
C ASN A 158 35.28 -5.48 4.13
N ILE A 159 34.02 -5.04 4.11
CA ILE A 159 33.50 -4.04 5.04
C ILE A 159 32.39 -4.70 5.88
N THR A 160 32.36 -4.40 7.18
CA THR A 160 31.25 -4.84 8.04
C THR A 160 29.92 -4.30 7.52
N PHE A 161 28.92 -5.17 7.37
CA PHE A 161 27.59 -4.80 6.89
C PHE A 161 27.01 -3.62 7.68
N ASP A 162 26.69 -2.57 6.94
CA ASP A 162 26.00 -1.39 7.41
C ASP A 162 25.01 -0.96 6.32
N LEU A 163 23.72 -0.99 6.63
CA LEU A 163 22.68 -0.67 5.66
C LEU A 163 22.78 0.78 5.14
N GLY A 164 23.25 1.71 5.97
CA GLY A 164 23.50 3.09 5.59
C GLY A 164 24.62 3.18 4.56
N LYS A 165 25.74 2.50 4.81
CA LYS A 165 26.86 2.41 3.85
C LYS A 165 26.46 1.72 2.55
N LEU A 166 25.68 0.64 2.61
CA LEU A 166 25.18 -0.04 1.42
C LEU A 166 24.31 0.89 0.56
N LYS A 167 23.38 1.62 1.19
CA LYS A 167 22.56 2.62 0.48
C LYS A 167 23.42 3.70 -0.18
N GLN A 168 24.41 4.22 0.53
CA GLN A 168 25.34 5.21 -0.01
C GLN A 168 26.14 4.68 -1.19
N GLU A 169 26.65 3.45 -1.12
CA GLU A 169 27.43 2.86 -2.20
C GLU A 169 26.56 2.54 -3.42
N ILE A 170 25.34 2.04 -3.23
CA ILE A 170 24.37 1.86 -4.32
C ILE A 170 24.07 3.20 -4.99
N ALA A 171 23.84 4.26 -4.20
CA ALA A 171 23.60 5.61 -4.73
C ALA A 171 24.82 6.12 -5.50
N ARG A 172 26.03 5.90 -5.00
CA ARG A 172 27.29 6.24 -5.68
C ARG A 172 27.46 5.50 -7.01
N LEU A 173 27.23 4.19 -7.02
CA LEU A 173 27.31 3.38 -8.24
C LEU A 173 26.28 3.83 -9.29
N LYS A 174 25.04 4.12 -8.86
CA LYS A 174 24.00 4.65 -9.74
C LYS A 174 24.34 6.04 -10.26
N LEU A 175 24.90 6.92 -9.43
CA LEU A 175 25.36 8.23 -9.86
C LEU A 175 26.46 8.12 -10.93
N ASN A 176 27.40 7.19 -10.76
CA ASN A 176 28.47 6.92 -11.72
C ASN A 176 27.96 6.38 -13.05
N GLU A 177 26.85 5.64 -13.06
CA GLU A 177 26.18 5.15 -14.27
C GLU A 177 25.38 6.25 -14.97
N LEU A 178 24.55 6.99 -14.23
CA LEU A 178 23.59 7.95 -14.77
C LEU A 178 24.24 9.29 -15.17
N SER A 179 25.27 9.75 -14.47
CA SER A 179 25.88 11.06 -14.74
C SER A 179 26.50 11.15 -16.15
N PRO A 180 27.30 10.17 -16.62
CA PRO A 180 27.80 10.18 -17.99
C PRO A 180 26.67 10.08 -19.03
N GLN A 181 25.62 9.30 -18.75
CA GLN A 181 24.46 9.19 -19.63
C GLN A 181 23.74 10.54 -19.77
N ALA A 182 23.49 11.24 -18.66
CA ALA A 182 22.87 12.56 -18.66
C ALA A 182 23.71 13.57 -19.44
N ARG A 183 25.03 13.60 -19.22
CA ARG A 183 25.96 14.45 -19.98
C ARG A 183 25.90 14.18 -21.47
N LYS A 184 25.91 12.90 -21.89
CA LYS A 184 25.83 12.51 -23.30
C LYS A 184 24.50 12.91 -23.93
N GLN A 185 23.39 12.65 -23.24
CA GLN A 185 22.05 13.02 -23.72
C GLN A 185 21.91 14.55 -23.84
N LYS A 186 22.45 15.30 -22.89
CA LYS A 186 22.48 16.77 -22.89
C LYS A 186 23.25 17.31 -24.09
N SER A 187 24.49 16.87 -24.32
CA SER A 187 25.27 17.32 -25.47
C SER A 187 24.62 16.97 -26.81
N GLU A 188 23.99 15.79 -26.91
CA GLU A 188 23.26 15.40 -28.11
C GLU A 188 22.00 16.24 -28.32
N LEU A 189 21.27 16.56 -27.25
CA LEU A 189 20.11 17.45 -27.30
C LEU A 189 20.52 18.87 -27.73
N GLU A 190 21.58 19.42 -27.14
CA GLU A 190 22.15 20.73 -27.51
C GLU A 190 22.55 20.77 -29.01
N ARG A 191 23.16 19.69 -29.51
CA ARG A 191 23.50 19.55 -30.94
C ARG A 191 22.24 19.55 -31.83
N GLN A 192 21.20 18.82 -31.43
CA GLN A 192 19.94 18.77 -32.18
C GLN A 192 19.23 20.13 -32.18
N ILE A 193 19.20 20.82 -31.04
CA ILE A 193 18.66 22.18 -30.92
C ILE A 193 19.39 23.12 -31.88
N ASN A 194 20.73 23.11 -31.87
CA ASN A 194 21.52 23.98 -32.74
C ASN A 194 21.29 23.70 -34.23
N ASN A 195 21.22 22.43 -34.63
CA ASN A 195 20.93 22.06 -36.01
C ASN A 195 19.53 22.53 -36.46
N ILE A 196 18.52 22.37 -35.60
CA ILE A 196 17.17 22.87 -35.89
C ILE A 196 17.19 24.40 -36.02
N LYS A 197 17.85 25.11 -35.11
CA LYS A 197 17.99 26.58 -35.16
C LYS A 197 18.64 27.05 -36.46
N THR A 198 19.75 26.43 -36.89
CA THR A 198 20.45 26.81 -38.13
C THR A 198 19.63 26.58 -39.39
N ASN A 199 18.68 25.65 -39.36
CA ASN A 199 17.86 25.30 -40.52
C ASN A 199 16.58 26.14 -40.64
N ILE A 200 16.28 27.00 -39.66
CA ILE A 200 15.07 27.82 -39.66
C ILE A 200 15.44 29.31 -39.81
N LYS A 201 14.57 30.11 -40.45
CA LYS A 201 14.72 31.57 -40.56
C LYS A 201 14.90 32.23 -39.17
N SER A 202 15.74 33.26 -39.09
CA SER A 202 16.21 33.86 -37.81
C SER A 202 15.12 34.23 -36.79
N ASN A 203 13.89 34.54 -37.23
CA ASN A 203 12.79 34.92 -36.35
C ASN A 203 12.15 33.73 -35.59
N SER A 204 12.53 32.48 -35.88
CA SER A 204 11.98 31.29 -35.23
C SER A 204 12.94 30.61 -34.26
N GLU A 205 14.20 31.06 -34.18
CA GLU A 205 15.18 30.54 -33.21
C GLU A 205 14.72 30.80 -31.77
N THR A 206 14.20 32.01 -31.51
CA THR A 206 13.63 32.40 -30.20
C THR A 206 12.39 31.59 -29.83
N ILE A 207 11.64 31.10 -30.82
CA ILE A 207 10.44 30.27 -30.59
C ILE A 207 10.82 28.86 -30.12
N ILE A 208 11.98 28.34 -30.56
CA ILE A 208 12.51 27.06 -30.05
C ILE A 208 12.89 27.17 -28.58
N ASP A 209 13.55 28.27 -28.19
CA ASP A 209 13.91 28.49 -26.79
C ASP A 209 12.65 28.58 -25.92
N LEU A 210 11.63 29.33 -26.36
CA LEU A 210 10.34 29.41 -25.67
C LEU A 210 9.62 28.06 -25.60
N LEU A 211 9.63 27.26 -26.67
CA LEU A 211 9.07 25.92 -26.70
C LEU A 211 9.72 25.04 -25.62
N LEU A 212 11.05 25.04 -25.58
CA LEU A 212 11.84 24.23 -24.66
C LEU A 212 11.64 24.70 -23.21
N GLU A 213 11.62 26.00 -22.94
CA GLU A 213 11.37 26.55 -21.60
C GLU A 213 9.96 26.21 -21.11
N THR A 214 8.96 26.38 -21.97
CA THR A 214 7.56 26.04 -21.66
C THR A 214 7.42 24.58 -21.26
N GLN A 215 8.13 23.69 -21.94
CA GLN A 215 8.15 22.27 -21.61
C GLN A 215 8.73 22.00 -20.21
N GLU A 216 9.80 22.68 -19.81
CA GLU A 216 10.35 22.54 -18.45
C GLU A 216 9.32 22.95 -17.39
N GLN A 217 8.57 24.03 -17.65
CA GLN A 217 7.54 24.50 -16.72
C GLN A 217 6.39 23.51 -16.57
N ILE A 218 5.98 22.82 -17.65
CA ILE A 218 4.98 21.74 -17.58
C ILE A 218 5.47 20.60 -16.68
N ILE A 219 6.73 20.18 -16.82
CA ILE A 219 7.31 19.05 -16.06
C ILE A 219 7.59 19.43 -14.59
N GLY A 220 7.70 20.72 -14.28
CA GLY A 220 8.00 21.23 -12.93
C GLY A 220 6.79 21.58 -12.07
N LYS A 221 5.58 21.70 -12.65
CA LYS A 221 4.38 22.17 -11.94
C LYS A 221 3.36 21.04 -11.79
N ASN A 222 2.73 20.93 -10.62
CA ASN A 222 1.67 19.95 -10.34
C ASN A 222 0.25 20.55 -10.39
N ASP A 223 0.10 21.85 -10.63
CA ASP A 223 -1.20 22.52 -10.70
C ASP A 223 -1.84 22.27 -12.09
N PRO A 224 -3.05 21.66 -12.15
CA PRO A 224 -3.71 21.33 -13.41
C PRO A 224 -4.05 22.54 -14.29
N LEU A 225 -4.40 23.68 -13.69
CA LEU A 225 -4.76 24.89 -14.43
C LEU A 225 -3.51 25.50 -15.09
N VAL A 226 -2.41 25.52 -14.34
CA VAL A 226 -1.10 26.00 -14.83
C VAL A 226 -0.56 25.08 -15.93
N GLN A 227 -0.69 23.77 -15.78
CA GLN A 227 -0.31 22.81 -16.83
C GLN A 227 -1.13 22.98 -18.11
N ALA A 228 -2.45 23.19 -18.00
CA ALA A 228 -3.32 23.41 -19.17
C ALA A 228 -2.91 24.69 -19.93
N GLN A 229 -2.58 25.76 -19.20
CA GLN A 229 -2.09 27.01 -19.79
C GLN A 229 -0.79 26.79 -20.58
N PHE A 230 0.23 26.18 -19.97
CA PHE A 230 1.51 25.93 -20.64
C PHE A 230 1.39 24.92 -21.78
N THR A 231 0.48 23.95 -21.67
CA THR A 231 0.18 23.02 -22.78
C THR A 231 -0.40 23.76 -23.98
N GLY A 232 -1.30 24.72 -23.75
CA GLY A 232 -1.81 25.60 -24.80
C GLY A 232 -0.70 26.43 -25.47
N GLN A 233 0.22 26.99 -24.69
CA GLN A 233 1.36 27.74 -25.19
C GLN A 233 2.33 26.86 -26.00
N LEU A 234 2.65 25.66 -25.49
CA LEU A 234 3.49 24.68 -26.16
C LEU A 234 2.93 24.32 -27.55
N ASN A 235 1.62 24.06 -27.63
CA ASN A 235 0.93 23.77 -28.90
C ASN A 235 0.97 24.95 -29.87
N ALA A 236 0.85 26.19 -29.37
CA ALA A 236 0.98 27.38 -30.21
C ALA A 236 2.39 27.50 -30.82
N TYR A 237 3.43 27.27 -30.02
CA TYR A 237 4.82 27.26 -30.50
C TYR A 237 5.08 26.13 -31.50
N LEU A 238 4.58 24.92 -31.24
CA LEU A 238 4.65 23.80 -32.19
C LEU A 238 4.00 24.15 -33.53
N ASN A 239 2.79 24.73 -33.54
CA ASN A 239 2.09 25.11 -34.77
C ASN A 239 2.85 26.18 -35.59
N ILE A 240 3.59 27.07 -34.92
CA ILE A 240 4.42 28.07 -35.60
C ILE A 240 5.66 27.41 -36.22
N LEU A 241 6.29 26.48 -35.51
CA LEU A 241 7.49 25.77 -35.94
C LEU A 241 7.22 24.68 -36.98
N GLU A 242 6.04 24.06 -36.99
CA GLU A 242 5.60 23.08 -38.00
C GLU A 242 5.64 23.65 -39.45
N LYS A 243 5.60 24.99 -39.60
CA LYS A 243 5.76 25.65 -40.92
C LYS A 243 7.19 25.53 -41.49
N ASN A 244 8.18 25.30 -40.64
CA ASN A 244 9.60 25.31 -40.99
C ASN A 244 10.37 24.04 -40.55
N SER A 245 9.76 23.14 -39.78
CA SER A 245 10.39 21.91 -39.27
C SER A 245 9.36 20.79 -39.20
N SER A 246 9.79 19.53 -39.27
CA SER A 246 8.84 18.43 -39.22
C SER A 246 8.27 18.25 -37.81
N LYS A 247 6.96 17.99 -37.72
CA LYS A 247 6.28 17.66 -36.47
C LYS A 247 6.97 16.51 -35.72
N GLN A 248 7.48 15.54 -36.46
CA GLN A 248 8.17 14.38 -35.91
C GLN A 248 9.51 14.75 -35.25
N GLU A 249 10.30 15.64 -35.85
CA GLU A 249 11.56 16.13 -35.26
C GLU A 249 11.31 16.95 -33.99
N LEU A 250 10.32 17.85 -34.01
CA LEU A 250 9.96 18.64 -32.83
C LEU A 250 9.46 17.76 -31.68
N GLN A 251 8.63 16.76 -31.98
CA GLN A 251 8.16 15.82 -30.96
C GLN A 251 9.30 14.95 -30.42
N ALA A 252 10.23 14.50 -31.27
CA ALA A 252 11.41 13.76 -30.83
C ALA A 252 12.30 14.60 -29.91
N LEU A 253 12.46 15.89 -30.22
CA LEU A 253 13.19 16.85 -29.41
C LEU A 253 12.56 17.02 -28.02
N LEU A 254 11.24 17.22 -27.97
CA LEU A 254 10.48 17.34 -26.73
C LEU A 254 10.57 16.04 -25.90
N ASN A 255 10.39 14.88 -26.51
CA ASN A 255 10.47 13.60 -25.79
C ASN A 255 11.84 13.43 -25.13
N LYS A 256 12.91 13.69 -25.89
CA LYS A 256 14.29 13.59 -25.40
C LYS A 256 14.60 14.58 -24.28
N LYS A 257 14.05 15.81 -24.36
CA LYS A 257 14.15 16.79 -23.29
C LYS A 257 13.43 16.32 -22.02
N THR A 258 12.26 15.70 -22.16
CA THR A 258 11.53 15.12 -21.02
C THR A 258 12.34 14.02 -20.33
N GLU A 259 12.91 13.10 -21.12
CA GLU A 259 13.77 12.03 -20.62
C GLU A 259 14.99 12.59 -19.86
N LEU A 260 15.63 13.62 -20.40
CA LEU A 260 16.78 14.27 -19.75
C LEU A 260 16.39 14.90 -18.41
N ILE A 261 15.27 15.64 -18.35
CA ILE A 261 14.80 16.27 -17.09
C ILE A 261 14.49 15.20 -16.03
N GLN A 262 13.90 14.07 -16.43
CA GLN A 262 13.64 12.96 -15.50
C GLN A 262 14.94 12.34 -14.99
N LEU A 263 15.93 12.18 -15.86
CA LEU A 263 17.25 11.66 -15.50
C LEU A 263 18.00 12.62 -14.55
N GLU A 264 17.95 13.93 -14.82
CA GLU A 264 18.53 14.96 -13.94
C GLU A 264 17.86 14.96 -12.56
N LYS A 265 16.51 14.88 -12.50
CA LYS A 265 15.77 14.74 -11.22
C LYS A 265 16.17 13.49 -10.44
N GLN A 266 16.43 12.36 -11.11
CA GLN A 266 16.90 11.14 -10.46
C GLN A 266 18.31 11.33 -9.88
N ILE A 267 19.21 11.98 -10.62
CA ILE A 267 20.58 12.29 -10.17
C ILE A 267 20.53 13.20 -8.94
N ASP A 268 19.73 14.26 -8.94
CA ASP A 268 19.60 15.20 -7.82
C ASP A 268 19.12 14.50 -6.54
N LYS A 269 18.16 13.57 -6.68
CA LYS A 269 17.69 12.74 -5.56
C LYS A 269 18.82 11.88 -4.99
N LEU A 270 19.58 11.20 -5.85
CA LEU A 270 20.71 10.36 -5.43
C LEU A 270 21.82 11.19 -4.75
N GLN A 271 22.09 12.40 -5.24
CA GLN A 271 23.04 13.32 -4.60
C GLN A 271 22.59 13.73 -3.20
N THR A 272 21.29 14.01 -3.03
CA THR A 272 20.71 14.33 -1.72
C THR A 272 20.85 13.16 -0.74
N GLU A 273 20.61 11.93 -1.20
CA GLU A 273 20.75 10.70 -0.38
C GLU A 273 22.20 10.47 0.11
N ILE A 274 23.20 10.91 -0.65
CA ILE A 274 24.62 10.83 -0.26
C ILE A 274 24.99 11.93 0.75
N GLN A 275 24.36 13.10 0.67
CA GLN A 275 24.69 14.28 1.49
C GLN A 275 24.01 14.30 2.87
N GLN A 276 22.92 13.56 3.06
CA GLN A 276 22.28 13.41 4.37
C GLN A 276 23.17 12.53 5.28
N LYS A 277 23.94 13.21 6.14
CA LYS A 277 24.70 12.63 7.27
C LYS A 277 23.82 12.52 8.51
#